data_AF-A0A3S3NJ27-F1
#
_entry.id   AF-A0A3S3NJ27-F1
#
_cell.length_a   1.000
_cell.length_b   1.000
_cell.length_c   1.000
_cell.angle_alpha   90.00
_cell.angle_beta   90.00
_cell.angle_gamma   90.00
#
_symmetry.space_group_name_H-M   'P 1'
#
loop_
_entity.id
_entity.type
_entity.pdbx_description
1 polymer ?
#
loop_
_entity_poly.entity_id
_entity_poly.type
_entity_poly.pdbx_seq_one_letter_code
_entity_poly.pdbx_strand_id
1 'polypeptide(L)'
;MDYFYWKGGPFLPSHDLIDLIAERVCEFRIFGALCSNILFLFAGFDSKQLNETRLPVYLAHEPAGSSAWNVVHFGQEMLSKEFRKFDFGEKENLKKYGSKYPPVYNLTKIKSRNIALLYSENDWLADPKDVQFIREQLRGERSENLKIIGLL
;
A
#
# COMPACT_ATOMS: atom_id res chain seq x y z
N MET A 1 -15.05 -6.15 -10.95
CA MET A 1 -14.86 -5.60 -9.60
C MET A 1 -15.86 -6.18 -8.59
N ASP A 2 -17.10 -6.46 -8.99
CA ASP A 2 -18.16 -6.98 -8.09
C ASP A 2 -17.83 -8.29 -7.35
N TYR A 3 -17.20 -9.27 -8.00
CA TYR A 3 -16.85 -10.53 -7.32
C TYR A 3 -15.90 -10.30 -6.13
N PHE A 4 -14.83 -9.53 -6.35
CA PHE A 4 -13.86 -9.18 -5.31
C PHE A 4 -14.49 -8.32 -4.20
N TYR A 5 -15.37 -7.40 -4.58
CA TYR A 5 -16.11 -6.54 -3.65
C TYR A 5 -17.05 -7.33 -2.73
N TRP A 6 -17.79 -8.32 -3.25
CA TRP A 6 -18.78 -9.06 -2.45
C TRP A 6 -18.23 -10.31 -1.76
N LYS A 7 -17.17 -10.94 -2.30
CA LYS A 7 -16.59 -12.17 -1.74
C LYS A 7 -15.43 -11.93 -0.78
N GLY A 8 -14.63 -10.88 -0.98
CA GLY A 8 -13.51 -10.54 -0.08
C GLY A 8 -12.40 -11.59 0.05
N GLY A 9 -12.34 -12.57 -0.85
CA GLY A 9 -11.40 -13.70 -0.82
C GLY A 9 -9.92 -13.30 -0.94
N PRO A 10 -8.98 -14.27 -0.98
CA PRO A 10 -7.56 -13.98 -1.02
C PRO A 10 -7.17 -13.23 -2.31
N PHE A 11 -6.29 -12.26 -2.17
CA PHE A 11 -5.65 -11.51 -3.25
C PHE A 11 -4.15 -11.73 -3.18
N LEU A 12 -3.58 -12.25 -4.26
CA LEU A 12 -2.17 -12.65 -4.36
C LEU A 12 -1.71 -13.54 -3.17
N PRO A 13 -2.47 -14.57 -2.76
CA PRO A 13 -2.01 -15.46 -1.69
C PRO A 13 -0.67 -16.08 -2.08
N SER A 14 0.31 -16.03 -1.18
CA SER A 14 1.54 -16.78 -1.36
C SER A 14 1.21 -18.27 -1.45
N HIS A 15 1.90 -18.97 -2.33
CA HIS A 15 1.73 -20.41 -2.47
C HIS A 15 3.10 -20.98 -2.81
N ASP A 16 3.52 -22.01 -2.06
CA ASP A 16 4.86 -22.60 -2.15
C ASP A 16 5.33 -22.88 -3.60
N LEU A 17 4.41 -23.23 -4.51
CA LEU A 17 4.72 -23.49 -5.91
C LEU A 17 4.94 -22.21 -6.74
N ILE A 18 4.15 -21.15 -6.50
CA ILE A 18 4.30 -19.87 -7.20
C ILE A 18 5.56 -19.16 -6.71
N ASP A 19 5.83 -19.22 -5.40
CA ASP A 19 7.02 -18.61 -4.80
C ASP A 19 8.29 -19.31 -5.28
N LEU A 20 8.28 -20.66 -5.36
CA LEU A 20 9.39 -21.45 -5.91
C LEU A 20 9.63 -21.15 -7.40
N ILE A 21 8.56 -21.00 -8.20
CA ILE A 21 8.68 -20.67 -9.62
C ILE A 21 9.20 -19.24 -9.78
N ALA A 22 8.72 -18.28 -8.98
CA ALA A 22 9.20 -16.91 -8.99
C ALA A 22 10.68 -16.83 -8.63
N GLU A 23 11.10 -17.52 -7.56
CA GLU A 23 12.51 -17.61 -7.15
C GLU A 23 13.38 -18.13 -8.31
N ARG A 24 12.99 -19.26 -8.90
CA ARG A 24 13.79 -19.90 -9.95
C ARG A 24 13.83 -19.13 -11.26
N VAL A 25 12.74 -18.46 -11.64
CA VAL A 25 12.68 -17.63 -12.85
C VAL A 25 13.48 -16.35 -12.66
N CYS A 26 13.44 -15.74 -11.47
CA CYS A 26 14.11 -14.47 -11.19
C CYS A 26 15.62 -14.59 -10.91
N GLU A 27 16.15 -15.79 -10.68
CA GLU A 27 17.60 -16.07 -10.73
C GLU A 27 18.18 -15.91 -12.14
N PHE A 28 17.37 -16.12 -13.19
CA PHE A 28 17.83 -15.96 -14.56
C PHE A 28 17.90 -14.47 -14.92
N ARG A 29 19.12 -14.00 -15.21
CA ARG A 29 19.44 -12.60 -15.54
C ARG A 29 18.57 -12.00 -16.67
N ILE A 30 18.05 -12.84 -17.57
CA ILE A 30 17.20 -12.42 -18.70
C ILE A 30 15.82 -11.93 -18.20
N PHE A 31 15.33 -12.48 -17.08
CA PHE A 31 14.06 -12.11 -16.48
C PHE A 31 14.19 -11.08 -15.35
N GLY A 32 15.41 -10.63 -15.00
CA GLY A 32 15.65 -9.67 -13.92
C GLY A 32 14.83 -8.38 -14.05
N ALA A 33 14.69 -7.84 -15.27
CA ALA A 33 13.86 -6.66 -15.55
C ALA A 33 12.35 -6.92 -15.36
N LEU A 34 11.88 -8.13 -15.65
CA LEU A 34 10.47 -8.50 -15.48
C LEU A 34 10.12 -8.72 -14.00
N CYS A 35 11.05 -9.33 -13.27
CA CYS A 35 10.99 -9.58 -11.84
C CYS A 35 11.06 -8.29 -11.01
N SER A 36 11.95 -7.37 -11.37
CA SER A 36 12.01 -6.05 -10.73
C SER A 36 10.74 -5.23 -11.01
N ASN A 37 10.16 -5.31 -12.20
CA ASN A 37 8.95 -4.58 -12.58
C ASN A 37 7.70 -4.98 -11.77
N ILE A 38 7.61 -6.22 -11.27
CA ILE A 38 6.50 -6.64 -10.41
C ILE A 38 6.57 -5.95 -9.04
N LEU A 39 7.78 -5.83 -8.48
CA LEU A 39 8.07 -5.11 -7.24
C LEU A 39 7.83 -3.60 -7.41
N PHE A 40 8.32 -3.03 -8.51
CA PHE A 40 8.16 -1.61 -8.84
C PHE A 40 6.72 -1.21 -9.19
N LEU A 41 5.87 -2.17 -9.58
CA LEU A 41 4.46 -1.90 -9.89
C LEU A 41 3.69 -1.33 -8.70
N PHE A 42 4.15 -1.64 -7.48
CA PHE A 42 3.51 -1.19 -6.24
C PHE A 42 4.22 0.00 -5.61
N ALA A 43 5.54 0.09 -5.64
CA ALA A 43 6.29 1.03 -4.78
C ALA A 43 6.94 2.23 -5.50
N GLY A 44 6.96 2.27 -6.84
CA GLY A 44 7.81 3.20 -7.60
C GLY A 44 9.12 2.54 -8.05
N PHE A 45 9.84 3.16 -8.99
CA PHE A 45 11.02 2.59 -9.63
C PHE A 45 12.31 3.32 -9.21
N ASP A 46 13.14 2.66 -8.39
CA ASP A 46 14.54 3.04 -8.18
C ASP A 46 15.48 1.82 -8.23
N SER A 47 15.77 1.38 -9.45
CA SER A 47 16.70 0.25 -9.70
C SER A 47 18.12 0.49 -9.19
N LYS A 48 18.55 1.76 -8.99
CA LYS A 48 19.90 2.05 -8.50
C LYS A 48 20.08 1.74 -7.02
N GLN A 49 18.98 1.71 -6.27
CA GLN A 49 18.98 1.42 -4.85
C GLN A 49 18.54 -0.01 -4.53
N LEU A 50 18.14 -0.76 -5.55
CA LEU A 50 17.79 -2.16 -5.43
C LEU A 50 19.04 -3.03 -5.52
N ASN A 51 19.28 -3.85 -4.48
CA ASN A 51 20.26 -4.91 -4.59
C ASN A 51 19.71 -6.04 -5.47
N GLU A 52 19.98 -5.95 -6.78
CA GLU A 52 19.49 -6.89 -7.79
C GLU A 52 19.87 -8.35 -7.50
N THR A 53 21.03 -8.59 -6.88
CA THR A 53 21.47 -9.96 -6.53
C THR A 53 20.57 -10.64 -5.50
N ARG A 54 19.74 -9.87 -4.78
CA ARG A 54 18.78 -10.36 -3.79
C ARG A 54 17.34 -10.42 -4.30
N LEU A 55 17.09 -10.08 -5.57
CA LEU A 55 15.76 -10.17 -6.17
C LEU A 55 15.04 -11.51 -5.94
N PRO A 56 15.69 -12.69 -6.07
CA PRO A 56 15.02 -13.96 -5.81
C PRO A 56 14.47 -14.06 -4.38
N VAL A 57 15.21 -13.54 -3.39
CA VAL A 57 14.79 -13.54 -1.99
C VAL A 57 13.59 -12.63 -1.77
N TYR A 58 13.60 -11.43 -2.38
CA TYR A 58 12.50 -10.48 -2.24
C TYR A 58 11.21 -11.02 -2.87
N LEU A 59 11.30 -11.60 -4.06
CA LEU A 59 10.13 -12.11 -4.80
C LEU A 59 9.59 -13.43 -4.27
N ALA A 60 10.40 -14.20 -3.55
CA ALA A 60 9.93 -15.38 -2.82
C ALA A 60 9.09 -15.04 -1.58
N HIS A 61 9.19 -13.80 -1.07
CA HIS A 61 8.46 -13.36 0.13
C HIS A 61 7.42 -12.28 -0.15
N GLU A 62 7.51 -11.60 -1.30
CA GLU A 62 6.60 -10.53 -1.69
C GLU A 62 5.97 -10.81 -3.07
N PRO A 63 4.64 -10.70 -3.19
CA PRO A 63 3.68 -10.36 -2.14
C PRO A 63 3.35 -11.55 -1.23
N ALA A 64 3.28 -11.32 0.08
CA ALA A 64 2.83 -12.34 1.06
C ALA A 64 1.30 -12.58 1.08
N GLY A 65 0.57 -11.85 0.22
CA GLY A 65 -0.88 -11.92 0.08
C GLY A 65 -1.67 -10.99 1.00
N SER A 66 -2.90 -10.71 0.58
CA SER A 66 -3.85 -9.84 1.27
C SER A 66 -5.30 -10.30 1.00
N SER A 67 -6.28 -9.59 1.54
CA SER A 67 -7.68 -9.81 1.12
C SER A 67 -8.02 -8.94 -0.08
N ALA A 68 -8.91 -9.43 -0.95
CA ALA A 68 -9.46 -8.64 -2.04
C ALA A 68 -10.24 -7.42 -1.51
N TRP A 69 -10.78 -7.49 -0.29
CA TRP A 69 -11.38 -6.34 0.38
C TRP A 69 -10.37 -5.24 0.68
N ASN A 70 -9.13 -5.56 1.08
CA ASN A 70 -8.11 -4.53 1.28
C ASN A 70 -7.82 -3.78 -0.03
N VAL A 71 -7.66 -4.50 -1.15
CA VAL A 71 -7.41 -3.88 -2.46
C VAL A 71 -8.59 -3.02 -2.91
N VAL A 72 -9.82 -3.52 -2.71
CA VAL A 72 -11.04 -2.75 -2.97
C VAL A 72 -11.10 -1.49 -2.09
N HIS A 73 -10.71 -1.57 -0.83
CA HIS A 73 -10.67 -0.42 0.08
C HIS A 73 -9.69 0.64 -0.44
N PHE A 74 -8.46 0.26 -0.81
CA PHE A 74 -7.52 1.20 -1.44
C PHE A 74 -8.14 1.88 -2.67
N GLY A 75 -8.84 1.13 -3.53
CA GLY A 75 -9.58 1.70 -4.65
C GLY A 75 -10.68 2.70 -4.23
N GLN A 76 -11.41 2.42 -3.16
CA GLN A 76 -12.41 3.34 -2.60
C GLN A 76 -11.78 4.64 -2.10
N GLU A 77 -10.62 4.56 -1.44
CA GLU A 77 -9.88 5.73 -0.94
C GLU A 77 -9.35 6.56 -2.10
N MET A 78 -8.78 5.92 -3.13
CA MET A 78 -8.31 6.60 -4.35
C MET A 78 -9.42 7.34 -5.08
N LEU A 79 -10.64 6.78 -5.10
CA LEU A 79 -11.81 7.40 -5.76
C LEU A 79 -12.46 8.49 -4.91
N SER A 80 -12.60 8.26 -3.60
CA SER A 80 -13.25 9.22 -2.69
C SER A 80 -12.37 10.37 -2.27
N LYS A 81 -11.03 10.21 -2.33
CA LYS A 81 -10.04 11.16 -1.81
C LYS A 81 -10.18 11.42 -0.30
N GLU A 82 -10.70 10.42 0.42
CA GLU A 82 -10.95 10.49 1.86
C GLU A 82 -10.35 9.28 2.56
N PHE A 83 -9.66 9.53 3.69
CA PHE A 83 -9.22 8.44 4.58
C PHE A 83 -10.38 8.02 5.49
N ARG A 84 -11.12 7.00 5.06
CA ARG A 84 -12.40 6.59 5.70
C ARG A 84 -12.52 5.07 5.78
N LYS A 85 -13.49 4.60 6.57
CA LYS A 85 -13.77 3.15 6.66
C LYS A 85 -14.22 2.58 5.32
N PHE A 86 -14.12 1.25 5.19
CA PHE A 86 -14.61 0.52 4.02
C PHE A 86 -16.07 0.86 3.72
N ASP A 87 -16.36 1.17 2.46
CA ASP A 87 -17.71 1.43 1.97
C ASP A 87 -18.38 0.10 1.55
N PHE A 88 -19.38 -0.35 2.30
CA PHE A 88 -20.17 -1.55 2.01
C PHE A 88 -21.43 -1.25 1.17
N GLY A 89 -21.62 0.00 0.74
CA GLY A 89 -22.85 0.51 0.12
C GLY A 89 -23.88 0.95 1.17
N GLU A 90 -24.77 1.88 0.77
CA GLU A 90 -25.63 2.63 1.71
C GLU A 90 -26.39 1.75 2.73
N LYS A 91 -27.01 0.68 2.25
CA LYS A 91 -27.83 -0.21 3.10
C LYS A 91 -27.00 -0.88 4.19
N GLU A 92 -25.79 -1.31 3.84
CA GLU A 92 -24.93 -2.05 4.76
C GLU A 92 -24.12 -1.09 5.65
N ASN A 93 -23.74 0.08 5.12
CA ASN A 93 -23.18 1.18 5.92
C ASN A 93 -24.17 1.65 7.00
N LEU A 94 -25.46 1.79 6.68
CA LEU A 94 -26.46 2.17 7.69
C LEU A 94 -26.53 1.15 8.82
N LYS A 95 -26.46 -0.14 8.52
CA LYS A 95 -26.45 -1.20 9.54
C LYS A 95 -25.16 -1.23 10.36
N LYS A 96 -24.00 -1.09 9.71
CA LYS A 96 -22.69 -1.22 10.36
C LYS A 96 -22.24 0.05 11.08
N TYR A 97 -22.59 1.21 10.53
CA TYR A 97 -22.06 2.51 10.95
C TYR A 97 -23.16 3.48 11.42
N GLY A 98 -24.44 3.19 11.17
CA GLY A 98 -25.52 4.13 11.45
C GLY A 98 -25.60 5.32 10.48
N SER A 99 -24.83 5.29 9.39
CA SER A 99 -24.74 6.35 8.38
C SER A 99 -24.75 5.74 6.97
N LYS A 100 -25.29 6.46 5.99
CA LYS A 100 -25.24 6.03 4.57
C LYS A 100 -23.82 6.00 4.04
N TYR A 101 -22.98 6.91 4.51
CA TYR A 101 -21.58 7.03 4.12
C TYR A 101 -20.67 6.48 5.21
N PRO A 102 -19.54 5.83 4.85
CA PRO A 102 -18.58 5.37 5.84
C PRO A 102 -17.96 6.56 6.60
N PRO A 103 -17.75 6.44 7.92
CA PRO A 103 -17.16 7.52 8.70
C PRO A 103 -15.67 7.72 8.37
N VAL A 104 -15.24 8.99 8.34
CA VAL A 104 -13.85 9.41 8.14
C VAL A 104 -13.02 9.17 9.39
N TYR A 105 -11.77 8.72 9.22
CA TYR A 105 -10.82 8.61 10.31
C TYR A 105 -10.30 9.99 10.71
N ASN A 106 -10.61 10.42 11.93
CA ASN A 106 -10.15 11.70 12.44
C ASN A 106 -8.71 11.58 12.96
N LEU A 107 -7.73 11.93 12.11
CA LEU A 107 -6.30 11.87 12.42
C LEU A 107 -5.90 12.77 13.60
N THR A 108 -6.67 13.83 13.90
CA THR A 108 -6.43 14.69 15.07
C THR A 108 -6.61 13.98 16.41
N LYS A 109 -7.23 12.79 16.41
CA LYS A 109 -7.36 11.92 17.60
C LYS A 109 -6.10 11.13 17.91
N ILE A 110 -5.12 11.10 17.00
CA ILE A 110 -3.81 10.50 17.27
C ILE A 110 -3.09 11.40 18.30
N LYS A 111 -2.90 10.87 19.51
CA LYS A 111 -2.34 11.62 20.65
C LYS A 111 -0.81 11.57 20.73
N SER A 112 -0.17 10.67 19.99
CA SER A 112 1.29 10.56 20.01
C SER A 112 1.90 11.86 19.49
N ARG A 113 2.88 12.38 20.23
CA ARG A 113 3.68 13.54 19.82
C ARG A 113 4.99 13.14 19.16
N ASN A 114 5.35 11.85 19.25
CA ASN A 114 6.58 11.30 18.73
C ASN A 114 6.26 10.54 17.44
N ILE A 115 6.08 11.26 16.33
CA ILE A 115 5.82 10.70 15.01
C ILE A 115 6.84 11.29 14.05
N ALA A 116 7.67 10.45 13.45
CA ALA A 116 8.50 10.82 12.31
C ALA A 116 7.78 10.41 11.02
N LEU A 117 7.69 11.33 10.06
CA LEU A 117 7.21 11.05 8.72
C LEU A 117 8.42 10.99 7.79
N LEU A 118 8.61 9.84 7.15
CA LEU A 118 9.66 9.62 6.17
C LEU A 118 8.99 9.35 4.83
N TYR A 119 9.38 10.10 3.81
CA TYR A 119 8.82 9.97 2.46
C TYR A 119 9.86 10.31 1.41
N SER A 120 9.62 9.83 0.18
CA SER A 120 10.44 10.06 -1.01
C SER A 120 9.64 10.86 -2.05
N GLU A 121 10.33 11.63 -2.90
CA GLU A 121 9.68 12.39 -3.99
C GLU A 121 9.18 11.49 -5.12
N ASN A 122 9.77 10.31 -5.25
CA ASN A 122 9.44 9.36 -6.32
C ASN A 122 8.46 8.27 -5.86
N ASP A 123 7.96 8.35 -4.62
CA ASP A 123 7.02 7.37 -4.06
C ASP A 123 5.65 7.53 -4.73
N TRP A 124 5.17 6.46 -5.37
CA TRP A 124 3.89 6.47 -6.08
C TRP A 124 2.69 6.22 -5.16
N LEU A 125 2.92 5.64 -3.98
CA LEU A 125 1.86 5.32 -3.01
C LEU A 125 1.75 6.36 -1.91
N ALA A 126 2.89 6.75 -1.34
CA ALA A 126 2.98 7.77 -0.30
C ALA A 126 3.50 9.08 -0.90
N ASP A 127 2.77 9.60 -1.90
CA ASP A 127 3.21 10.78 -2.61
C ASP A 127 3.35 12.01 -1.67
N PRO A 128 4.28 12.93 -1.95
CA PRO A 128 4.54 14.07 -1.07
C PRO A 128 3.33 14.92 -0.69
N LYS A 129 2.31 15.01 -1.56
CA LYS A 129 1.10 15.79 -1.29
C LYS A 129 0.23 15.10 -0.24
N ASP A 130 0.05 13.79 -0.36
CA ASP A 130 -0.71 13.00 0.60
C ASP A 130 -0.01 12.95 1.97
N VAL A 131 1.32 12.87 1.98
CA VAL A 131 2.12 12.96 3.22
C VAL A 131 1.95 14.32 3.89
N GLN A 132 1.97 15.41 3.11
CA GLN A 132 1.74 16.76 3.63
C GLN A 132 0.31 16.92 4.18
N PHE A 133 -0.70 16.35 3.51
CA PHE A 133 -2.08 16.32 4.01
C PHE A 133 -2.21 15.60 5.36
N ILE A 134 -1.49 14.48 5.55
CA ILE A 134 -1.44 13.77 6.83
C ILE A 134 -0.74 14.63 7.90
N ARG A 135 0.40 15.23 7.57
CA ARG A 135 1.19 16.08 8.46
C ARG A 135 0.35 17.21 9.05
N GLU A 136 -0.47 17.87 8.24
CA GLU A 136 -1.31 19.00 8.65
C GLU A 136 -2.41 18.60 9.66
N GLN A 137 -2.80 17.33 9.70
CA GLN A 137 -3.84 16.83 10.59
C GLN A 137 -3.32 16.23 11.89
N LEU A 138 -2.06 15.82 11.94
CA LEU A 138 -1.44 15.28 13.15
C LEU A 138 -1.16 16.38 14.17
N ARG A 139 -1.47 16.13 15.45
CA ARG A 139 -1.31 17.09 16.56
C ARG A 139 0.06 17.04 17.26
N GLY A 140 1.06 16.39 16.66
CA GLY A 140 2.41 16.29 17.22
C GLY A 140 3.15 17.63 17.15
N GLU A 141 4.18 17.79 17.99
CA GLU A 141 5.21 18.82 17.75
C GLU A 141 5.71 18.62 16.32
N ARG A 142 5.90 19.71 15.56
CA ARG A 142 6.23 19.67 14.11
C ARG A 142 7.24 18.56 13.89
N SER A 143 6.77 17.42 13.35
CA SER A 143 7.62 16.29 13.05
C SER A 143 8.75 16.82 12.19
N GLU A 144 9.99 16.45 12.48
CA GLU A 144 11.03 16.71 11.51
C GLU A 144 10.63 15.93 10.26
N ASN A 145 10.35 16.65 9.17
CA ASN A 145 10.15 16.03 7.87
C ASN A 145 11.52 15.50 7.44
N LEU A 146 11.75 14.22 7.67
CA LEU A 146 12.91 13.54 7.14
C LEU A 146 12.56 13.13 5.71
N LYS A 147 12.76 14.08 4.79
CA LYS A 147 12.75 13.78 3.36
C LYS A 147 13.91 12.83 3.09
N ILE A 148 13.58 11.59 2.77
CA ILE A 148 14.59 10.63 2.33
C ILE A 148 14.80 10.89 0.84
N ILE A 149 16.00 11.32 0.49
CA ILE A 149 16.39 11.47 -0.91
C ILE A 149 16.68 10.06 -1.43
N GLY A 150 15.65 9.47 -2.04
CA GLY A 150 15.69 8.19 -2.71
C GLY A 150 15.55 7.02 -1.75
N LEU A 151 14.34 6.53 -1.54
CA LEU A 151 14.12 5.11 -1.29
C LEU A 151 12.79 4.75 -1.95
N LEU A 152 12.82 3.57 -2.59
CA LEU A 152 11.84 2.95 -3.51
C LEU A 152 11.77 3.56 -4.92
#